data_AF-A0A8C8YVD2-F1
#
_entry.id   AF-A0A8C8YVD2-F1
#
_cell.length_a   1.000
_cell.length_b   1.000
_cell.length_c   1.000
_cell.angle_alpha   90.00
_cell.angle_beta   90.00
_cell.angle_gamma   90.00
#
_symmetry.space_group_name_H-M   'P 1'
#
loop_
_entity.id
_entity.type
_entity.pdbx_description
1 polymer ?
#
loop_
_entity_poly.entity_id
_entity_poly.type
_entity_poly.pdbx_seq_one_letter_code
_entity_poly.pdbx_strand_id
1 'polypeptide(L)'
;MALRAARSVRAVACSLRSASAPTARCPPRPWRLGAGAVRTLRTGPALLSGERSRHVGEPGSSLIFGFVFLPEVGTKLNKQDEFGALESVKAASELYSPLSGEVTEINEALAENPGLVNKSCYEDGWLIKMTLSNPSELDELMSEEAYEKYVKSIEE
;
A
#
# COMPACT_ATOMS: atom_id res chain seq x y z
N MET A 1 50.40 37.47 -33.41
CA MET A 1 50.39 36.95 -34.80
C MET A 1 51.72 36.24 -35.01
N ALA A 2 51.71 34.98 -35.47
CA ALA A 2 52.88 34.16 -35.86
C ALA A 2 53.78 33.63 -34.72
N LEU A 3 54.29 32.40 -34.69
CA LEU A 3 54.12 31.17 -35.49
C LEU A 3 55.03 30.09 -34.84
N ARG A 4 54.56 28.82 -34.73
CA ARG A 4 55.33 27.53 -34.81
C ARG A 4 56.45 27.30 -33.75
N ALA A 5 56.95 26.10 -33.43
CA ALA A 5 57.01 24.76 -34.03
C ALA A 5 57.24 23.77 -32.85
N ALA A 6 56.55 22.63 -32.72
CA ALA A 6 56.75 21.33 -33.38
C ALA A 6 57.71 20.36 -32.65
N ARG A 7 57.30 19.08 -32.63
CA ARG A 7 58.08 17.82 -32.58
C ARG A 7 58.65 17.40 -31.21
N SER A 8 58.82 16.12 -30.85
CA SER A 8 58.51 14.80 -31.44
C SER A 8 59.13 13.71 -30.53
N VAL A 9 58.34 12.71 -30.12
CA VAL A 9 58.62 11.24 -30.19
C VAL A 9 59.75 10.56 -29.35
N ARG A 10 59.35 9.39 -28.78
CA ARG A 10 60.09 8.18 -28.32
C ARG A 10 60.89 8.28 -27.01
N ALA A 11 60.64 7.48 -25.96
CA ALA A 11 60.57 6.01 -25.79
C ALA A 11 61.92 5.29 -25.85
N VAL A 12 62.41 4.84 -24.67
CA VAL A 12 63.33 3.70 -24.40
C VAL A 12 63.05 3.33 -22.93
N ALA A 13 62.34 2.26 -22.59
CA ALA A 13 62.64 0.83 -22.65
C ALA A 13 63.46 0.28 -21.46
N CYS A 14 62.91 -0.80 -20.88
CA CYS A 14 63.57 -1.97 -20.30
C CYS A 14 64.24 -1.88 -18.91
N SER A 15 63.70 -2.61 -17.93
CA SER A 15 64.31 -3.92 -17.62
C SER A 15 63.35 -4.84 -16.86
N LEU A 16 63.25 -6.06 -17.39
CA LEU A 16 62.58 -7.24 -16.85
C LEU A 16 63.21 -7.73 -15.55
N ARG A 17 62.39 -8.39 -14.70
CA ARG A 17 62.79 -9.66 -14.10
C ARG A 17 61.58 -10.55 -13.84
N SER A 18 61.64 -11.75 -14.43
CA SER A 18 60.68 -12.85 -14.32
C SER A 18 60.92 -13.67 -13.06
N ALA A 19 59.86 -14.25 -12.48
CA ALA A 19 59.94 -15.48 -11.68
C ALA A 19 58.61 -16.27 -11.75
N SER A 20 58.67 -17.34 -12.56
CA SER A 20 58.03 -18.67 -12.47
C SER A 20 56.85 -18.95 -11.53
N ALA A 21 55.81 -19.52 -12.13
CA ALA A 21 54.68 -20.22 -11.53
C ALA A 21 55.03 -21.60 -10.93
N PRO A 22 54.15 -22.14 -10.07
CA PRO A 22 53.67 -23.49 -10.28
C PRO A 22 52.14 -23.59 -10.29
N THR A 23 51.71 -24.63 -10.99
CA THR A 23 50.37 -25.05 -11.39
C THR A 23 49.40 -25.36 -10.24
N ALA A 24 48.17 -24.85 -10.33
CA ALA A 24 47.00 -25.49 -9.73
C ALA A 24 45.82 -25.50 -10.72
N ARG A 25 45.24 -26.69 -10.87
CA ARG A 25 44.23 -27.08 -11.86
C ARG A 25 42.86 -26.50 -11.48
N CYS A 26 42.23 -25.73 -12.37
CA CYS A 26 40.80 -25.45 -12.30
C CYS A 26 40.02 -26.61 -12.93
N PRO A 27 39.04 -27.23 -12.24
CA PRO A 27 38.15 -28.19 -12.88
C PRO A 27 37.02 -27.45 -13.64
N PRO A 28 36.67 -27.88 -14.87
CA PRO A 28 35.50 -27.36 -15.58
C PRO A 28 34.23 -28.04 -15.05
N ARG A 29 33.20 -27.26 -14.69
CA ARG A 29 31.86 -27.81 -14.41
C ARG A 29 30.94 -27.70 -15.62
N PRO A 30 30.01 -28.66 -15.78
CA PRO A 30 29.51 -29.07 -17.08
C PRO A 30 28.02 -28.78 -17.20
N TRP A 31 27.64 -27.71 -17.88
CA TRP A 31 26.26 -27.55 -18.34
C TRP A 31 26.28 -27.37 -19.85
N ARG A 32 26.45 -28.51 -20.54
CA ARG A 32 26.05 -28.64 -21.94
C ARG A 32 24.57 -29.00 -21.99
N LEU A 33 23.82 -28.15 -22.68
CA LEU A 33 22.50 -28.45 -23.21
C LEU A 33 22.58 -29.66 -24.15
N GLY A 34 21.73 -30.66 -23.90
CA GLY A 34 21.49 -31.79 -24.77
C GLY A 34 19.99 -31.96 -24.94
N ALA A 35 19.52 -31.83 -26.18
CA ALA A 35 18.15 -32.04 -26.60
C ALA A 35 17.79 -33.54 -26.62
N GLY A 36 16.51 -33.87 -26.39
CA GLY A 36 15.90 -35.10 -26.92
C GLY A 36 14.90 -35.83 -26.02
N ALA A 37 13.62 -35.76 -26.42
CA ALA A 37 12.51 -36.72 -26.22
C ALA A 37 11.93 -36.91 -24.78
N VAL A 38 10.71 -36.43 -24.45
CA VAL A 38 9.37 -36.97 -24.79
C VAL A 38 9.19 -38.37 -24.18
N ARG A 39 8.31 -38.69 -23.22
CA ARG A 39 6.86 -38.53 -22.96
C ARG A 39 6.68 -39.01 -21.49
N THR A 40 5.80 -38.48 -20.66
CA THR A 40 4.36 -38.82 -20.63
C THR A 40 3.62 -37.87 -19.68
N LEU A 41 2.40 -37.50 -20.09
CA LEU A 41 1.42 -36.80 -19.25
C LEU A 41 1.09 -37.62 -17.99
N ARG A 42 1.02 -36.93 -16.85
CA ARG A 42 -0.06 -37.15 -15.87
C ARG A 42 -0.60 -35.80 -15.42
N THR A 43 -1.76 -35.47 -15.96
CA THR A 43 -2.71 -34.55 -15.37
C THR A 43 -3.16 -35.13 -14.03
N GLY A 44 -2.98 -34.36 -12.96
CA GLY A 44 -3.55 -34.58 -11.64
C GLY A 44 -4.35 -33.34 -11.26
N PRO A 45 -5.68 -33.44 -11.05
CA PRO A 45 -6.55 -32.31 -10.81
C PRO A 45 -6.60 -31.95 -9.33
N ALA A 46 -6.68 -30.65 -9.03
CA ALA A 46 -7.37 -30.02 -7.90
C ALA A 46 -6.69 -28.66 -7.68
N LEU A 47 -7.20 -27.60 -8.30
CA LEU A 47 -8.12 -26.70 -7.61
C LEU A 47 -7.53 -26.24 -6.27
N LEU A 48 -6.53 -25.36 -6.33
CA LEU A 48 -6.40 -24.31 -5.33
C LEU A 48 -7.54 -23.32 -5.59
N SER A 49 -8.75 -23.75 -5.24
CA SER A 49 -9.86 -22.85 -5.01
C SER A 49 -9.41 -21.87 -3.94
N GLY A 50 -9.53 -20.58 -4.26
CA GLY A 50 -9.39 -19.53 -3.28
C GLY A 50 -10.41 -19.74 -2.17
N GLU A 51 -9.96 -20.25 -1.03
CA GLU A 51 -10.64 -19.99 0.23
C GLU A 51 -10.26 -18.57 0.67
N ARG A 52 -10.91 -17.58 0.06
CA ARG A 52 -11.27 -16.38 0.83
C ARG A 52 -12.15 -16.92 1.95
N SER A 53 -11.52 -17.19 3.09
CA SER A 53 -12.17 -17.69 4.29
C SER A 53 -13.27 -16.71 4.66
N ARG A 54 -14.50 -17.01 4.21
CA ARG A 54 -15.72 -16.43 4.75
C ARG A 54 -15.80 -16.96 6.16
N HIS A 55 -15.18 -16.23 7.09
CA HIS A 55 -15.42 -16.42 8.50
C HIS A 55 -16.90 -16.10 8.73
N VAL A 56 -17.70 -17.17 8.82
CA VAL A 56 -19.02 -17.14 9.41
C VAL A 56 -18.84 -16.55 10.81
N GLY A 57 -19.41 -15.37 11.04
CA GLY A 57 -19.28 -14.68 12.31
C GLY A 57 -20.01 -15.45 13.41
N GLU A 58 -19.24 -15.96 14.37
CA GLU A 58 -19.73 -16.36 15.69
C GLU A 58 -20.61 -15.24 16.29
N PRO A 59 -21.79 -15.58 16.86
CA PRO A 59 -22.67 -14.60 17.49
C PRO A 59 -22.01 -14.07 18.77
N GLY A 60 -21.72 -12.77 18.79
CA GLY A 60 -21.01 -12.11 19.90
C GLY A 60 -19.79 -11.30 19.48
N SER A 61 -19.52 -11.19 18.19
CA SER A 61 -18.36 -10.46 17.69
C SER A 61 -18.66 -9.00 17.39
N SER A 62 -18.52 -8.15 18.41
CA SER A 62 -18.38 -6.71 18.19
C SER A 62 -17.24 -6.46 17.19
N LEU A 63 -17.50 -5.62 16.19
CA LEU A 63 -16.47 -5.13 15.28
C LEU A 63 -15.47 -4.30 16.11
N ILE A 64 -14.25 -4.81 16.26
CA ILE A 64 -13.16 -4.08 16.90
C ILE A 64 -12.27 -3.57 15.78
N PHE A 65 -12.25 -2.25 15.59
CA PHE A 65 -11.34 -1.62 14.64
C PHE A 65 -9.91 -1.74 15.16
N GLY A 66 -9.07 -2.37 14.34
CA GLY A 66 -7.65 -2.58 14.62
C GLY A 66 -6.75 -1.60 13.88
N PHE A 67 -7.27 -0.98 12.82
CA PHE A 67 -6.52 -0.01 12.03
C PHE A 67 -7.45 1.04 11.41
N VAL A 68 -6.97 2.28 11.35
CA VAL A 68 -7.67 3.43 10.76
C VAL A 68 -6.73 4.06 9.73
N PHE A 69 -7.15 4.09 8.47
CA PHE A 69 -6.46 4.81 7.41
C PHE A 69 -7.11 6.18 7.21
N LEU A 70 -6.33 7.25 7.40
CA LEU A 70 -6.76 8.64 7.28
C LEU A 70 -5.90 9.36 6.23
N PRO A 71 -6.44 10.39 5.56
CA PRO A 71 -5.74 11.16 4.54
C PRO A 71 -4.71 12.09 5.18
N GLU A 72 -3.83 12.66 4.38
CA GLU A 72 -2.90 13.69 4.86
C GLU A 72 -3.63 15.03 5.06
N VAL A 73 -3.16 15.83 6.02
CA VAL A 73 -3.61 17.22 6.19
C VAL A 73 -3.27 18.02 4.92
N GLY A 74 -4.22 18.81 4.43
CA GLY A 74 -4.13 19.53 3.15
C GLY A 74 -4.71 18.76 1.95
N THR A 75 -5.18 17.52 2.15
CA THR A 75 -5.86 16.76 1.09
C THR A 75 -7.18 17.42 0.72
N LYS A 76 -7.41 17.63 -0.58
CA LYS A 76 -8.69 18.12 -1.12
C LYS A 76 -9.59 16.94 -1.43
N LEU A 77 -10.80 16.98 -0.92
CA LEU A 77 -11.82 15.95 -1.08
C LEU A 77 -13.07 16.57 -1.69
N ASN A 78 -13.72 15.88 -2.62
CA ASN A 78 -15.07 16.22 -3.06
C ASN A 78 -16.09 15.38 -2.28
N LYS A 79 -17.35 15.83 -2.27
CA LYS A 79 -18.45 15.03 -1.75
C LYS A 79 -18.47 13.66 -2.43
N GLN A 80 -18.61 12.60 -1.61
CA GLN A 80 -18.56 11.19 -2.00
C GLN A 80 -17.16 10.67 -2.42
N ASP A 81 -16.09 11.45 -2.29
CA ASP A 81 -14.74 10.91 -2.48
C ASP A 81 -14.35 9.99 -1.32
N GLU A 82 -13.72 8.87 -1.62
CA GLU A 82 -13.10 8.02 -0.61
C GLU A 82 -11.90 8.74 0.01
N PHE A 83 -11.87 8.87 1.33
CA PHE A 83 -10.76 9.52 2.04
C PHE A 83 -10.01 8.60 2.98
N GLY A 84 -10.57 7.44 3.31
CA GLY A 84 -10.04 6.57 4.35
C GLY A 84 -10.71 5.21 4.40
N ALA A 85 -10.22 4.37 5.31
CA ALA A 85 -10.80 3.06 5.56
C ALA A 85 -10.63 2.67 7.04
N LEU A 86 -11.66 2.05 7.60
CA LEU A 86 -11.62 1.42 8.92
C LEU A 86 -11.51 -0.09 8.74
N GLU A 87 -10.43 -0.68 9.25
CA GLU A 87 -10.22 -2.12 9.20
C GLU A 87 -10.42 -2.75 10.58
N SER A 88 -11.25 -3.77 10.60
CA SER A 88 -11.44 -4.66 11.73
C SER A 88 -11.01 -6.08 11.35
N VAL A 89 -10.90 -6.96 12.35
CA VAL A 89 -10.60 -8.39 12.13
C VAL A 89 -11.63 -9.08 11.24
N LYS A 90 -12.83 -8.49 11.08
CA LYS A 90 -13.98 -9.12 10.41
C LYS A 90 -14.42 -8.41 9.13
N ALA A 91 -14.15 -7.12 9.01
CA ALA A 91 -14.62 -6.30 7.92
C ALA A 91 -13.71 -5.09 7.72
N ALA A 92 -13.63 -4.61 6.47
CA ALA A 92 -13.12 -3.29 6.14
C ALA A 92 -14.31 -2.42 5.72
N SER A 93 -14.34 -1.18 6.20
CA SER A 93 -15.34 -0.19 5.83
C SER A 93 -14.63 1.01 5.21
N GLU A 94 -14.94 1.29 3.95
CA GLU A 94 -14.48 2.48 3.24
C GLU A 94 -15.19 3.72 3.81
N LEU A 95 -14.46 4.84 3.89
CA LEU A 95 -14.95 6.12 4.40
C LEU A 95 -15.05 7.12 3.25
N TYR A 96 -16.25 7.68 3.10
CA TYR A 96 -16.58 8.63 2.05
C TYR A 96 -16.81 10.03 2.62
N SER A 97 -16.28 11.05 1.95
CA SER A 97 -16.39 12.44 2.41
C SER A 97 -17.84 12.89 2.29
N PRO A 98 -18.46 13.42 3.37
CA PRO A 98 -19.82 13.92 3.29
C PRO A 98 -19.91 15.22 2.47
N LEU A 99 -18.81 15.99 2.40
CA LEU A 99 -18.77 17.34 1.87
C LEU A 99 -17.50 17.57 1.05
N SER A 100 -17.54 18.58 0.17
CA SER A 100 -16.38 19.02 -0.61
C SER A 100 -15.55 20.05 0.18
N GLY A 101 -14.23 19.88 0.24
CA GLY A 101 -13.37 20.67 1.12
C GLY A 101 -11.91 20.28 1.18
N GLU A 102 -11.19 20.81 2.16
CA GLU A 102 -9.78 20.50 2.42
C GLU A 102 -9.57 20.06 3.87
N VAL A 103 -8.88 18.94 4.08
CA VAL A 103 -8.59 18.37 5.40
C VAL A 103 -7.65 19.30 6.18
N THR A 104 -8.07 19.73 7.37
CA THR A 104 -7.28 20.62 8.23
C THR A 104 -6.61 19.90 9.39
N GLU A 105 -7.18 18.79 9.85
CA GLU A 105 -6.69 18.04 11.01
C GLU A 105 -7.11 16.58 10.90
N ILE A 106 -6.28 15.68 11.42
CA ILE A 106 -6.57 14.25 11.53
C ILE A 106 -6.37 13.79 12.96
N ASN A 107 -7.12 12.77 13.38
CA ASN A 107 -7.00 12.25 14.74
C ASN A 107 -5.84 11.27 14.87
N GLU A 108 -4.67 11.78 15.23
CA GLU A 108 -3.46 10.97 15.43
C GLU A 108 -3.60 9.94 16.57
N ALA A 109 -4.50 10.16 17.53
CA ALA A 109 -4.73 9.22 18.63
C ALA A 109 -5.28 7.87 18.16
N LEU A 110 -5.92 7.83 16.98
CA LEU A 110 -6.44 6.59 16.39
C LEU A 110 -5.34 5.66 15.89
N ALA A 111 -4.12 6.16 15.65
CA ALA A 111 -2.99 5.32 15.27
C ALA A 111 -2.53 4.43 16.44
N GLU A 112 -2.58 4.94 17.67
CA GLU A 112 -2.23 4.20 18.88
C GLU A 112 -3.42 3.47 19.50
N ASN A 113 -4.62 4.04 19.39
CA ASN A 113 -5.83 3.52 20.00
C ASN A 113 -7.04 3.59 19.05
N PRO A 114 -7.10 2.70 18.04
CA PRO A 114 -8.23 2.63 17.11
C PRO A 114 -9.55 2.25 17.79
N GLY A 115 -9.50 1.67 19.00
CA GLY A 115 -10.66 1.35 19.80
C GLY A 115 -11.45 2.56 20.32
N LEU A 116 -10.92 3.79 20.18
CA LEU A 116 -11.64 5.02 20.52
C LEU A 116 -12.89 5.21 19.67
N VAL A 117 -12.84 4.81 18.39
CA VAL A 117 -14.00 4.87 17.47
C VAL A 117 -15.20 4.11 18.04
N ASN A 118 -14.96 2.98 18.72
CA ASN A 118 -16.02 2.17 19.30
C ASN A 118 -16.56 2.71 20.62
N LYS A 119 -15.72 3.41 21.41
CA LYS A 119 -16.09 3.90 22.73
C LYS A 119 -16.73 5.28 22.69
N SER A 120 -16.27 6.12 21.77
CA SER A 120 -16.65 7.53 21.68
C SER A 120 -16.57 8.02 20.24
N CYS A 121 -17.51 7.62 19.39
CA CYS A 121 -17.50 7.94 17.96
C CYS A 121 -17.66 9.44 17.63
N TYR A 122 -18.27 10.22 18.55
CA TYR A 122 -18.52 11.64 18.33
C TYR A 122 -17.52 12.56 19.06
N GLU A 123 -16.93 12.12 20.17
CA GLU A 123 -15.95 12.90 20.92
C GLU A 123 -14.54 12.45 20.52
N ASP A 124 -13.86 11.64 21.34
CA ASP A 124 -12.45 11.27 21.16
C ASP A 124 -12.15 10.44 19.90
N GLY A 125 -13.17 9.84 19.29
CA GLY A 125 -13.07 8.97 18.11
C GLY A 125 -13.37 9.66 16.78
N TRP A 126 -13.38 11.01 16.73
CA TRP A 126 -13.48 11.76 15.48
C TRP A 126 -12.37 11.37 14.49
N LEU A 127 -12.65 11.42 13.18
CA LEU A 127 -11.72 10.92 12.15
C LEU A 127 -10.88 12.05 11.55
N ILE A 128 -11.56 13.03 10.95
CA ILE A 128 -10.94 14.18 10.28
C ILE A 128 -11.72 15.46 10.61
N LYS A 129 -11.03 16.60 10.53
CA LYS A 129 -11.65 17.92 10.41
C LYS A 129 -11.29 18.48 9.05
N MET A 130 -12.24 19.16 8.42
CA MET A 130 -12.04 19.75 7.11
C MET A 130 -12.73 21.12 7.01
N THR A 131 -12.20 21.97 6.15
CA THR A 131 -12.88 23.18 5.69
C THR A 131 -13.95 22.83 4.66
N LEU A 132 -14.97 23.67 4.54
CA LEU A 132 -16.05 23.49 3.58
C LEU A 132 -15.86 24.42 2.39
N SER A 133 -15.81 23.85 1.19
CA SER A 133 -15.78 24.61 -0.07
C SER A 133 -17.18 25.04 -0.50
N ASN A 134 -18.21 24.25 -0.19
CA ASN A 134 -19.60 24.51 -0.55
C ASN A 134 -20.54 24.26 0.64
N PRO A 135 -21.00 25.30 1.35
CA PRO A 135 -21.86 25.14 2.53
C PRO A 135 -23.26 24.62 2.18
N SER A 136 -23.72 24.78 0.94
CA SER A 136 -25.05 24.33 0.50
C SER A 136 -25.19 22.79 0.51
N GLU A 137 -24.08 22.06 0.50
CA GLU A 137 -24.08 20.60 0.58
C GLU A 137 -24.54 20.09 1.97
N LEU A 138 -24.54 20.96 2.99
CA LEU A 138 -25.08 20.64 4.32
C LEU A 138 -26.59 20.41 4.29
N ASP A 139 -27.32 21.11 3.41
CA ASP A 139 -28.77 20.99 3.28
C ASP A 139 -29.19 19.64 2.68
N GLU A 140 -28.25 18.93 2.05
CA GLU A 140 -28.47 17.58 1.49
C GLU A 140 -28.28 16.47 2.55
N LEU A 141 -27.69 16.80 3.70
CA LEU A 141 -27.48 15.84 4.78
C LEU A 141 -28.77 15.61 5.57
N MET A 142 -28.88 14.43 6.16
CA MET A 142 -30.01 14.09 7.02
C MET A 142 -29.90 14.83 8.35
N SER A 143 -31.04 15.34 8.84
CA SER A 143 -31.13 15.76 10.24
C SER A 143 -31.07 14.56 11.19
N GLU A 144 -30.75 14.81 12.45
CA GLU A 144 -30.72 13.78 13.49
C GLU A 144 -32.03 12.98 13.55
N GLU A 145 -33.18 13.66 13.56
CA GLU A 145 -34.50 13.02 13.55
C GLU A 145 -34.75 12.18 12.29
N ALA A 146 -34.24 12.61 11.13
CA ALA A 146 -34.38 11.87 9.89
C ALA A 146 -33.49 10.62 9.90
N TYR A 147 -32.28 10.72 10.46
CA TYR A 147 -31.35 9.61 10.58
C TYR A 147 -31.85 8.55 11.57
N GLU A 148 -32.42 8.95 12.72
CA GLU A 148 -33.03 8.02 13.67
C GLU A 148 -34.15 7.18 13.03
N LYS A 149 -35.03 7.83 12.25
CA LYS A 149 -36.09 7.14 11.50
C LYS A 149 -35.53 6.18 10.45
N TYR A 150 -34.45 6.56 9.77
CA TYR A 150 -33.79 5.71 8.78
C TYR A 150 -33.18 4.47 9.42
N VAL A 151 -32.44 4.62 10.52
CA VAL A 151 -31.86 3.49 11.26
C VAL A 151 -32.97 2.55 11.74
N LYS A 152 -34.04 3.10 12.34
CA LYS A 152 -35.18 2.30 12.79
C LYS A 152 -35.83 1.50 11.65
N SER A 153 -35.92 2.09 10.45
CA SER A 153 -36.49 1.40 9.28
C SER A 153 -35.63 0.25 8.73
N ILE A 154 -34.35 0.17 9.11
CA ILE A 154 -33.46 -0.94 8.74
C ILE A 154 -33.57 -2.09 9.74
N GLU A 155 -33.91 -1.79 10.99
CA GLU A 155 -34.08 -2.79 12.06
C GLU A 155 -35.42 -3.52 12.03
N GLU A 156 -36.44 -2.92 11.39
CA GLU A 156 -37.78 -3.48 11.15
C GLU A 156 -37.83 -4.38 9.89
#